data_AF-A9U7V8-F1
#
_entry.id   AF-A9U7V8-F1
#
_cell.length_a   1.000
_cell.length_b   1.000
_cell.length_c   1.000
_cell.angle_alpha   90.00
_cell.angle_beta   90.00
_cell.angle_gamma   90.00
#
_symmetry.space_group_name_H-M   'P 1'
#
loop_
_entity.id
_entity.type
_entity.pdbx_description
1 polymer ?
#
loop_
_entity_poly.entity_id
_entity_poly.type
_entity_poly.pdbx_seq_one_letter_code
_entity_poly.pdbx_strand_id
1 'polypeptide(L)'
;MSLMLTKKLGYTTLFTKLLLGFLAVILLLAAFNLVSFFYLKRQIHQEIVKYNELSINHAVEGYEDHFRLTREMVLGLNQNSLWATHINLLRHARVNKAYGYVNDVIAEMKQLYTNPFLYIDNLIIDFRSDAYVIEKDGTSSAKAMFGTYYISPSYPPEFWDRQFDES
;
A
#
# COMPACT_ATOMS: atom_id res chain seq x y z
N MET A 1 -56.71 10.32 -81.58
CA MET A 1 -55.81 11.47 -81.37
C MET A 1 -54.89 11.12 -80.22
N SER A 2 -53.59 11.11 -80.52
CA SER A 2 -52.48 10.60 -79.73
C SER A 2 -52.25 11.38 -78.44
N LEU A 3 -51.85 10.72 -77.35
CA LEU A 3 -50.58 11.05 -76.68
C LEU A 3 -50.17 9.95 -75.69
N MET A 4 -49.34 9.02 -76.18
CA MET A 4 -48.44 8.23 -75.32
C MET A 4 -47.44 9.20 -74.69
N LEU A 5 -47.46 9.33 -73.35
CA LEU A 5 -46.37 9.93 -72.59
C LEU A 5 -45.54 8.82 -71.92
N THR A 6 -44.63 8.25 -72.70
CA THR A 6 -43.52 7.45 -72.18
C THR A 6 -42.48 8.39 -71.56
N LYS A 7 -42.59 8.66 -70.26
CA LYS A 7 -41.50 9.30 -69.50
C LYS A 7 -40.49 8.24 -69.06
N LYS A 8 -39.38 8.18 -69.80
CA LYS A 8 -38.17 7.40 -69.52
C LYS A 8 -37.71 7.49 -68.05
N LEU A 9 -37.79 6.39 -67.30
CA LEU A 9 -36.86 6.09 -66.19
C LEU A 9 -35.71 5.23 -66.74
N GLY A 10 -34.80 5.85 -67.49
CA GLY A 10 -33.79 5.12 -68.29
C GLY A 10 -32.37 5.06 -67.72
N TYR A 11 -32.01 5.93 -66.77
CA TYR A 11 -30.63 6.05 -66.26
C TYR A 11 -30.53 6.13 -64.73
N THR A 12 -31.66 6.23 -64.03
CA THR A 12 -31.75 6.34 -62.56
C THR A 12 -31.95 5.00 -61.86
N THR A 13 -32.14 3.89 -62.58
CA THR A 13 -32.51 2.60 -61.96
C THR A 13 -31.32 1.69 -61.70
N LEU A 14 -30.30 1.70 -62.57
CA LEU A 14 -29.15 0.80 -62.43
C LEU A 14 -28.06 1.42 -61.54
N PHE A 15 -27.71 2.69 -61.75
CA PHE A 15 -26.78 3.44 -60.90
C PHE A 15 -27.27 3.52 -59.45
N THR A 16 -28.55 3.83 -59.23
CA THR A 16 -29.12 3.91 -57.88
C THR A 16 -29.20 2.56 -57.18
N LYS A 17 -29.48 1.46 -57.92
CA LYS A 17 -29.41 0.10 -57.35
C LYS A 17 -27.98 -0.27 -56.94
N LEU A 18 -26.98 0.07 -57.75
CA LEU A 18 -25.57 -0.18 -57.44
C LEU A 18 -25.12 0.67 -56.23
N LEU A 19 -25.52 1.95 -56.19
CA LEU A 19 -25.24 2.86 -55.09
C LEU A 19 -25.89 2.38 -53.78
N LEU A 20 -27.15 1.93 -53.82
CA LEU A 20 -27.83 1.36 -52.65
C LEU A 20 -27.17 0.07 -52.16
N GLY A 21 -26.77 -0.81 -53.09
CA GLY A 21 -26.04 -2.02 -52.74
C GLY A 21 -24.70 -1.70 -52.06
N PHE A 22 -23.96 -0.73 -52.60
CA PHE A 22 -22.70 -0.28 -52.01
C PHE A 22 -22.91 0.40 -50.65
N LEU A 23 -23.93 1.25 -50.52
CA LEU A 23 -24.30 1.89 -49.27
C LEU A 23 -24.70 0.87 -48.20
N ALA A 24 -25.44 -0.18 -48.57
CA ALA A 24 -25.82 -1.25 -47.66
C ALA A 24 -24.58 -1.98 -47.09
N VAL A 25 -23.58 -2.26 -47.93
CA VAL A 25 -22.31 -2.85 -47.49
C VAL A 25 -21.55 -1.90 -46.55
N ILE A 26 -21.48 -0.60 -46.89
CA ILE A 26 -20.85 0.41 -46.03
C ILE A 26 -21.56 0.48 -44.67
N LEU A 27 -22.89 0.54 -44.65
CA LEU A 27 -23.68 0.62 -43.43
C LEU A 27 -23.51 -0.63 -42.57
N LEU A 28 -23.49 -1.81 -43.19
CA LEU A 28 -23.24 -3.06 -42.48
C LEU A 28 -21.84 -3.07 -41.85
N LEU A 29 -20.83 -2.65 -42.59
CA LEU A 29 -19.46 -2.55 -42.09
C LEU A 29 -19.33 -1.52 -40.96
N ALA A 30 -20.00 -0.38 -41.09
CA ALA A 30 -20.03 0.67 -40.07
C ALA A 30 -20.72 0.19 -38.80
N ALA A 31 -21.88 -0.47 -38.93
CA ALA A 31 -22.60 -1.05 -37.80
C ALA A 31 -21.75 -2.09 -37.06
N PHE A 32 -21.08 -2.98 -37.81
CA PHE A 32 -20.18 -3.97 -37.24
C PHE A 32 -19.02 -3.33 -36.46
N ASN A 33 -18.37 -2.32 -37.04
CA ASN A 33 -17.27 -1.61 -36.38
C ASN A 33 -17.74 -0.90 -35.11
N LEU A 34 -18.90 -0.26 -35.17
CA LEU A 34 -19.46 0.50 -34.06
C LEU A 34 -19.85 -0.42 -32.90
N VAL A 35 -20.52 -1.53 -33.19
CA VAL A 35 -20.85 -2.56 -32.19
C VAL A 35 -19.57 -3.16 -31.58
N SER A 36 -18.60 -3.53 -32.43
CA SER A 36 -17.32 -4.08 -31.97
C SER A 36 -16.57 -3.10 -31.07
N PHE A 37 -16.56 -1.81 -31.43
CA PHE A 37 -15.92 -0.77 -30.62
C PHE A 37 -16.57 -0.65 -29.24
N PHE A 38 -17.90 -0.58 -29.16
CA PHE A 38 -18.59 -0.48 -27.88
C PHE A 38 -18.43 -1.73 -27.02
N TYR A 39 -18.50 -2.91 -27.63
CA TYR A 39 -18.28 -4.19 -26.94
C TYR A 39 -16.85 -4.26 -26.37
N LEU A 40 -15.84 -4.00 -27.19
CA LEU A 40 -14.44 -4.07 -26.79
C LEU A 40 -14.11 -3.03 -25.71
N LYS A 41 -14.60 -1.79 -25.86
CA LYS A 41 -14.43 -0.73 -24.86
C LYS A 41 -15.00 -1.14 -23.51
N ARG A 42 -16.20 -1.73 -23.49
CA ARG A 42 -16.83 -2.20 -22.26
C ARG A 42 -16.04 -3.34 -21.63
N GLN A 43 -15.63 -4.33 -22.42
CA GLN A 43 -14.86 -5.47 -21.93
C GLN A 43 -13.50 -5.04 -21.35
N ILE A 44 -12.78 -4.16 -22.04
CA ILE A 44 -11.50 -3.62 -21.55
C ILE A 44 -11.70 -2.86 -20.24
N HIS A 45 -12.73 -2.02 -20.15
CA HIS A 45 -13.00 -1.28 -18.92
C HIS A 45 -13.28 -2.22 -17.74
N GLN A 46 -14.08 -3.27 -17.95
CA GLN A 46 -14.37 -4.27 -16.92
C GLN A 46 -13.11 -5.02 -16.47
N GLU A 47 -12.24 -5.42 -17.39
CA GLU A 47 -10.98 -6.07 -17.04
C GLU A 47 -10.02 -5.13 -16.30
N ILE A 48 -9.95 -3.84 -16.66
CA ILE A 48 -9.16 -2.84 -15.93
C ILE A 48 -9.66 -2.70 -14.49
N VAL A 49 -10.98 -2.58 -14.29
CA VAL A 49 -11.56 -2.45 -12.95
C VAL A 49 -11.26 -3.70 -12.13
N LYS A 50 -11.51 -4.89 -12.69
CA LYS A 50 -11.25 -6.17 -12.02
C LYS A 50 -9.78 -6.34 -11.65
N TYR A 51 -8.86 -6.00 -12.55
CA TYR A 51 -7.42 -6.10 -12.28
C TYR A 51 -6.98 -5.14 -11.18
N ASN A 52 -7.49 -3.89 -11.19
CA ASN A 52 -7.19 -2.92 -10.16
C ASN A 52 -7.75 -3.35 -8.79
N GLU A 53 -8.99 -3.83 -8.74
CA GLU A 53 -9.58 -4.37 -7.51
C GLU A 53 -8.75 -5.52 -6.96
N LEU A 54 -8.36 -6.47 -7.82
CA LEU A 54 -7.52 -7.60 -7.42
C LEU A 54 -6.14 -7.13 -6.92
N SER A 55 -5.51 -6.19 -7.61
CA SER A 55 -4.22 -5.63 -7.20
C SER A 55 -4.31 -4.89 -5.86
N ILE A 56 -5.39 -4.15 -5.62
CA ILE A 56 -5.61 -3.45 -4.35
C ILE A 56 -5.86 -4.46 -3.23
N ASN A 57 -6.70 -5.48 -3.46
CA ASN A 57 -6.94 -6.52 -2.47
C ASN A 57 -5.64 -7.25 -2.11
N HIS A 58 -4.81 -7.60 -3.08
CA HIS A 58 -3.49 -8.19 -2.81
C HIS A 58 -2.55 -7.23 -2.07
N ALA A 59 -2.60 -5.92 -2.36
CA ALA A 59 -1.83 -4.95 -1.61
C ALA A 59 -2.31 -4.89 -0.15
N VAL A 60 -3.62 -4.87 0.08
CA VAL A 60 -4.24 -4.89 1.42
C VAL A 60 -3.83 -6.15 2.18
N GLU A 61 -4.00 -7.34 1.59
CA GLU A 61 -3.57 -8.61 2.16
C GLU A 61 -2.08 -8.59 2.53
N GLY A 62 -1.22 -8.08 1.63
CA GLY A 62 0.20 -7.93 1.90
C GLY A 62 0.51 -7.04 3.11
N TYR A 63 -0.20 -5.93 3.27
CA TYR A 63 -0.07 -5.06 4.44
C TYR A 63 -0.61 -5.71 5.72
N GLU A 64 -1.76 -6.37 5.66
CA GLU A 64 -2.35 -7.08 6.80
C GLU A 64 -1.41 -8.18 7.30
N ASP A 65 -0.84 -8.95 6.39
CA ASP A 65 0.13 -10.00 6.68
C ASP A 65 1.41 -9.41 7.31
N HIS A 66 1.90 -8.29 6.76
CA HIS A 66 3.06 -7.60 7.30
C HIS A 66 2.82 -7.05 8.72
N PHE A 67 1.66 -6.43 8.97
CA PHE A 67 1.30 -5.95 10.30
C PHE A 67 1.09 -7.10 11.29
N ARG A 68 0.50 -8.21 10.83
CA ARG A 68 0.32 -9.42 11.66
C ARG A 68 1.66 -10.01 12.06
N LEU A 69 2.58 -10.18 11.11
CA LEU A 69 3.94 -10.66 11.38
C LEU A 69 4.69 -9.74 12.35
N THR A 70 4.60 -8.43 12.14
CA THR A 70 5.22 -7.44 13.03
C THR A 70 4.68 -7.57 14.45
N ARG A 71 3.36 -7.67 14.62
CA ARG A 71 2.72 -7.86 15.91
C ARG A 71 3.17 -9.15 16.59
N GLU A 72 3.16 -10.27 15.87
CA GLU A 72 3.54 -11.57 16.40
C GLU A 72 5.00 -11.58 16.88
N MET A 73 5.91 -10.95 16.12
CA MET A 73 7.32 -10.84 16.48
C MET A 73 7.54 -9.99 17.74
N VAL A 74 6.86 -8.84 17.84
CA VAL A 74 6.92 -7.98 19.04
C VAL A 74 6.32 -8.70 20.26
N LEU A 75 5.20 -9.40 20.09
CA LEU A 75 4.62 -10.22 21.16
C LEU A 75 5.54 -11.37 21.57
N GLY A 76 6.23 -11.98 20.62
CA GLY A 76 7.22 -13.02 20.85
C GLY A 76 8.37 -12.54 21.74
N LEU A 77 8.86 -11.30 21.57
CA LEU A 77 9.85 -10.72 22.48
C LEU A 77 9.34 -10.64 23.92
N ASN A 78 8.08 -10.24 24.12
CA ASN A 78 7.51 -10.13 25.47
C ASN A 78 7.31 -11.51 26.15
N GLN A 79 7.19 -12.58 25.37
CA GLN A 79 7.13 -13.95 25.89
C GLN A 79 8.52 -14.50 26.27
N ASN A 80 9.60 -13.87 25.84
CA ASN A 80 10.95 -14.23 26.25
C ASN A 80 11.21 -13.77 27.69
N SER A 81 11.46 -14.72 28.59
CA SER A 81 11.70 -14.42 30.01
C SER A 81 12.99 -13.62 30.24
N LEU A 82 14.01 -13.79 29.39
CA LEU A 82 15.25 -13.01 29.46
C LEU A 82 15.00 -11.56 29.08
N TRP A 83 14.29 -11.32 27.98
CA TRP A 83 13.85 -9.99 27.55
C TRP A 83 13.17 -9.23 28.69
N ALA A 84 12.11 -9.84 29.25
CA ALA A 84 11.33 -9.23 30.31
C ALA A 84 12.19 -8.92 31.54
N THR A 85 13.14 -9.81 31.88
CA THR A 85 14.07 -9.62 32.98
C THR A 85 15.03 -8.44 32.72
N HIS A 86 15.68 -8.42 31.54
CA HIS A 86 16.62 -7.37 31.17
C HIS A 86 15.93 -5.98 31.11
N ILE A 87 14.76 -5.90 30.50
CA ILE A 87 13.97 -4.65 30.44
C ILE A 87 13.57 -4.17 31.84
N ASN A 88 13.16 -5.07 32.74
CA ASN A 88 12.80 -4.69 34.12
C ASN A 88 14.01 -4.22 34.93
N LEU A 89 15.18 -4.85 34.74
CA LEU A 89 16.42 -4.41 35.37
C LEU A 89 16.85 -3.04 34.88
N LEU A 90 16.73 -2.79 33.57
CA LEU A 90 17.09 -1.53 32.92
C LEU A 90 16.10 -0.40 33.27
N ARG A 91 14.83 -0.69 33.54
CA ARG A 91 13.86 0.33 34.00
C ARG A 91 14.31 1.14 35.22
N HIS A 92 15.17 0.55 36.05
CA HIS A 92 15.82 1.21 37.17
C HIS A 92 17.33 1.00 37.11
N ALA A 93 17.93 1.18 35.93
CA ALA A 93 19.34 0.88 35.66
C ALA A 93 20.29 1.56 36.66
N ARG A 94 19.96 2.80 37.06
CA ARG A 94 20.73 3.56 38.04
C ARG A 94 20.76 2.91 39.43
N VAL A 95 19.62 2.37 39.88
CA VAL A 95 19.49 1.71 41.19
C VAL A 95 20.09 0.31 41.14
N ASN A 96 19.79 -0.43 40.07
CA ASN A 96 20.18 -1.82 39.90
C ASN A 96 21.63 -2.00 39.42
N LYS A 97 22.32 -0.91 39.02
CA LYS A 97 23.62 -0.93 38.33
C LYS A 97 23.61 -1.87 37.11
N ALA A 98 22.48 -1.88 36.41
CA ALA A 98 22.14 -2.86 35.37
C ALA A 98 22.56 -2.44 33.95
N TYR A 99 23.39 -1.40 33.79
CA TYR A 99 23.82 -0.90 32.47
C TYR A 99 24.53 -1.97 31.61
N GLY A 100 25.07 -3.04 32.22
CA GLY A 100 25.66 -4.16 31.49
C GLY A 100 24.70 -4.91 30.58
N TYR A 101 23.39 -4.90 30.87
CA TYR A 101 22.38 -5.63 30.10
C TYR A 101 21.89 -4.90 28.84
N VAL A 102 22.40 -3.68 28.57
CA VAL A 102 22.05 -2.93 27.36
C VAL A 102 22.39 -3.73 26.10
N ASN A 103 23.58 -4.33 26.04
CA ASN A 103 24.01 -5.11 24.89
C ASN A 103 23.19 -6.40 24.73
N ASP A 104 22.74 -6.99 25.83
CA ASP A 104 21.86 -8.17 25.79
C ASP A 104 20.51 -7.80 25.18
N VAL A 105 19.91 -6.68 25.62
CA VAL A 105 18.66 -6.16 25.03
C VAL A 105 18.83 -5.82 23.55
N ILE A 106 19.92 -5.17 23.15
CA ILE A 106 20.19 -4.87 21.73
C ILE A 106 20.34 -6.16 20.91
N ALA A 107 21.01 -7.18 21.47
CA ALA A 107 21.15 -8.48 20.81
C ALA A 107 19.81 -9.20 20.63
N GLU A 108 18.89 -9.06 21.59
CA GLU A 108 17.53 -9.57 21.48
C GLU A 108 16.70 -8.77 20.45
N MET A 109 16.80 -7.43 20.44
CA MET A 109 16.17 -6.56 19.43
C MET A 109 16.62 -6.89 18.01
N LYS A 110 17.87 -7.34 17.85
CA LYS A 110 18.43 -7.72 16.56
C LYS A 110 17.60 -8.78 15.84
N GLN A 111 16.89 -9.65 16.56
CA GLN A 111 16.00 -10.64 15.97
C GLN A 111 14.89 -10.00 15.11
N LEU A 112 14.45 -8.79 15.46
CA LEU A 112 13.49 -8.02 14.66
C LEU A 112 14.14 -7.44 13.40
N TYR A 113 15.31 -6.82 13.54
CA TYR A 113 15.99 -6.16 12.41
C TYR A 113 16.53 -7.15 11.37
N THR A 114 16.92 -8.35 11.81
CA THR A 114 17.42 -9.39 10.90
C THR A 114 16.33 -10.08 10.11
N ASN A 115 15.05 -9.87 10.45
CA ASN A 115 13.95 -10.44 9.69
C ASN A 115 13.64 -9.56 8.47
N PRO A 116 14.00 -9.97 7.24
CA PRO A 116 13.81 -9.15 6.04
C PRO A 116 12.34 -8.88 5.72
N PHE A 117 11.40 -9.68 6.26
CA PHE A 117 9.97 -9.49 6.04
C PHE A 117 9.37 -8.39 6.91
N LEU A 118 10.07 -7.97 7.97
CA LEU A 118 9.61 -6.92 8.88
C LEU A 118 9.97 -5.51 8.42
N TYR A 119 11.01 -5.35 7.58
CA TYR A 119 11.47 -4.02 7.13
C TYR A 119 11.69 -3.00 8.28
N ILE A 120 11.96 -3.49 9.50
CA ILE A 120 12.24 -2.65 10.66
C ILE A 120 13.72 -2.32 10.65
N ASP A 121 14.06 -1.05 10.44
CA ASP A 121 15.44 -0.57 10.53
C ASP A 121 15.88 -0.36 11.98
N ASN A 122 14.98 0.16 12.83
CA ASN A 122 15.27 0.45 14.23
C ASN A 122 14.03 0.29 15.12
N LEU A 123 14.25 -0.10 16.37
CA LEU A 123 13.26 -0.15 17.45
C LEU A 123 13.85 0.67 18.59
N ILE A 124 13.04 1.59 19.11
CA ILE A 124 13.44 2.49 20.19
C ILE A 124 12.65 2.08 21.44
N ILE A 125 13.36 1.86 22.54
CA ILE A 125 12.79 1.59 23.85
C ILE A 125 13.07 2.80 24.74
N ASP A 126 12.02 3.49 25.17
CA ASP A 126 12.13 4.68 26.01
C ASP A 126 11.96 4.35 27.50
N PHE A 127 12.97 4.70 28.30
CA PHE A 127 13.01 4.54 29.74
C PHE A 127 12.82 5.90 30.43
N ARG A 128 11.56 6.36 30.46
CA ARG A 128 11.18 7.69 30.99
C ARG A 128 11.68 7.99 32.41
N SER A 129 11.72 6.99 33.30
CA SER A 129 12.19 7.14 34.69
C SER A 129 13.60 7.71 34.78
N ASP A 130 14.47 7.30 33.86
CA ASP A 130 15.88 7.66 33.83
C ASP A 130 16.22 8.53 32.58
N ALA A 131 15.21 8.96 31.82
CA ALA A 131 15.27 9.86 30.66
C ALA A 131 16.26 9.44 29.55
N TYR A 132 16.36 8.13 29.29
CA TYR A 132 17.21 7.59 28.24
C TYR A 132 16.46 6.58 27.36
N VAL A 133 16.98 6.37 26.16
CA VAL A 133 16.46 5.39 25.21
C VAL A 133 17.52 4.34 24.89
N ILE A 134 17.07 3.14 24.51
CA ILE A 134 17.89 2.10 23.89
C ILE A 134 17.40 1.91 22.46
N GLU A 135 18.33 1.86 21.53
CA GLU A 135 18.09 1.57 20.12
C GLU A 135 19.23 0.72 19.52
N LYS A 136 19.13 0.37 18.23
CA LYS A 136 20.05 -0.58 17.59
C LYS A 136 21.55 -0.23 17.73
N ASP A 137 21.90 1.05 17.77
CA ASP A 137 23.28 1.54 17.82
C ASP A 137 23.75 1.84 19.27
N GLY A 138 22.88 1.73 20.27
CA GLY A 138 23.24 1.88 21.67
C GLY A 138 22.20 2.64 22.49
N THR A 139 22.69 3.56 23.32
CA THR A 139 21.86 4.36 24.23
C THR A 139 22.08 5.84 24.00
N SER A 140 21.03 6.63 24.14
CA SER A 140 21.11 8.09 24.15
C SER A 140 20.08 8.69 25.10
N SER A 141 20.17 9.99 25.39
CA SER A 141 19.09 10.66 26.13
C SER A 141 17.82 10.74 25.27
N ALA A 142 16.63 10.60 25.88
CA ALA A 142 15.35 10.72 25.16
C ALA A 142 15.23 12.06 24.42
N LYS A 143 15.73 13.14 25.03
CA LYS A 143 15.79 14.47 24.41
C LYS A 143 16.64 14.50 23.14
N ALA A 144 17.81 13.87 23.14
CA ALA A 144 18.66 13.80 21.95
C ALA A 144 18.04 12.89 20.87
N MET A 145 17.42 11.78 21.27
CA MET A 145 16.73 10.90 20.34
C MET A 145 15.61 11.64 19.60
N PHE A 146 14.61 12.14 20.30
CA PHE A 146 13.44 12.74 19.66
C PHE A 146 13.65 14.19 19.20
N GLY A 147 14.69 14.87 19.70
CA GLY A 147 15.01 16.25 19.34
C GLY A 147 16.15 16.40 18.31
N THR A 148 16.89 15.33 18.01
CA THR A 148 18.03 15.39 17.08
C THR A 148 18.10 14.21 16.12
N TYR A 149 18.04 12.98 16.63
CA TYR A 149 18.22 11.78 15.78
C TYR A 149 16.93 11.34 15.05
N TYR A 150 15.78 11.54 15.69
CA TYR A 150 14.44 11.23 15.18
C TYR A 150 13.56 12.49 15.19
N ILE A 151 14.01 13.54 14.50
CA ILE A 151 13.23 14.77 14.38
C ILE A 151 12.03 14.53 13.47
N SER A 152 10.83 14.68 14.01
CA SER A 152 9.58 14.61 13.25
C SER A 152 8.70 15.82 13.57
N PRO A 153 8.23 16.58 12.56
CA PRO A 153 7.24 17.63 12.77
C PRO A 153 5.92 17.11 13.34
N SER A 154 5.53 15.88 12.99
CA SER A 154 4.30 15.24 13.46
C SER A 154 4.45 14.60 14.84
N TYR A 155 5.68 14.22 15.20
CA TYR A 155 6.00 13.52 16.46
C TYR A 155 7.18 14.18 17.19
N PRO A 156 7.03 15.44 17.63
CA PRO A 156 8.07 16.14 18.37
C PRO A 156 8.27 15.51 19.77
N PRO A 157 9.32 15.86 20.53
CA PRO A 157 9.53 15.32 21.87
C PRO A 157 8.30 15.39 22.78
N GLU A 158 7.55 16.49 22.73
CA GLU A 158 6.33 16.69 23.54
C GLU A 158 5.16 15.80 23.11
N PHE A 159 5.19 15.22 21.92
CA PHE A 159 4.23 14.20 21.52
C PHE A 159 4.49 12.91 22.30
N TRP A 160 5.74 12.43 22.31
CA TRP A 160 6.12 11.19 22.97
C TRP A 160 5.89 11.26 24.48
N ASP A 161 6.20 12.39 25.11
CA ASP A 161 5.92 12.60 26.54
C ASP A 161 4.44 12.42 26.90
N ARG A 162 3.52 12.82 26.00
CA ARG A 162 2.06 12.76 26.23
C ARG A 162 1.46 11.38 26.00
N GLN A 163 1.98 10.61 25.04
CA GLN A 163 1.40 9.31 24.68
C GLN A 163 1.40 8.31 25.84
N PHE A 164 2.32 8.44 26.79
CA PHE A 164 2.40 7.57 27.97
C PHE A 164 1.55 8.05 29.16
N ASP A 165 1.01 9.27 29.11
CA ASP A 165 0.08 9.80 30.12
C ASP A 165 -1.40 9.57 29.72
N GLU A 166 -1.65 9.26 28.44
CA GLU A 166 -2.97 8.98 27.87
C GLU A 166 -3.35 7.48 27.90
N SER A 167 -2.54 6.65 28.57
CA SER A 167 -2.69 5.18 28.64
C SER A 167 -3.55 4.69 29.81
#